data_AF-A0A332K2F2-F1
#
_entry.id   AF-A0A332K2F2-F1
#
_cell.length_a   1.000
_cell.length_b   1.000
_cell.length_c   1.000
_cell.angle_alpha   90.00
_cell.angle_beta   90.00
_cell.angle_gamma   90.00
#
_symmetry.space_group_name_H-M   'P 1'
#
loop_
_entity.id
_entity.type
_entity.pdbx_description
1 polymer ?
#
loop_
_entity_poly.entity_id
_entity_poly.type
_entity_poly.pdbx_seq_one_letter_code
_entity_poly.pdbx_strand_id
1 'polypeptide(L)'
;MTPSEYQNPILCADYSDPDIVRVGDDFFMVSSSFNHVPALPILHSTDLVNWTIINHVMDELPLPGYDRYQPGKGVWAPSIRWHDGKLWVCFSTPDEGIFICHTEDPWGEWSAPHCLREARGWIDPCPFWDDNGQAWLVHAFAHSRSGIKHKLQLFAMAPDASELLGEGQIIYDGCCDLPTLEGPKVYQRAGWYYIFAPAGGVENGWQTVLRARQMTGPWKPKTCFSRETPR
;
A
#
# COMPACT_ATOMS: atom_id res chain seq x y z
N MET A 1 3.52 -16.87 27.57
CA MET A 1 3.74 -15.48 27.14
C MET A 1 2.70 -14.65 27.87
N THR A 2 3.13 -13.62 28.60
CA THR A 2 2.17 -12.66 29.19
C THR A 2 1.61 -11.76 28.07
N PRO A 3 0.49 -11.05 28.28
CA PRO A 3 -0.11 -10.15 27.28
C PRO A 3 0.79 -9.01 26.76
N SER A 4 2.04 -8.91 27.24
CA SER A 4 3.04 -7.89 26.85
C SER A 4 4.25 -8.45 26.10
N GLU A 5 4.24 -9.73 25.71
CA GLU A 5 5.33 -10.39 25.01
C GLU A 5 4.92 -10.76 23.58
N TYR A 6 5.75 -10.41 22.59
CA TYR A 6 5.57 -10.78 21.19
C TYR A 6 6.85 -11.42 20.64
N GLN A 7 6.70 -12.27 19.62
CA GLN A 7 7.81 -12.87 18.91
C GLN A 7 7.69 -12.58 17.42
N ASN A 8 8.76 -12.07 16.82
CA ASN A 8 8.84 -11.92 15.37
C ASN A 8 9.30 -13.23 14.69
N PRO A 9 8.79 -13.54 13.48
CA PRO A 9 7.71 -12.81 12.79
C PRO A 9 6.34 -13.07 13.46
N ILE A 10 5.55 -12.01 13.67
CA ILE A 10 4.18 -12.13 14.23
C ILE A 10 3.24 -12.91 13.32
N LEU A 11 3.56 -12.97 12.02
CA LEU A 11 2.91 -13.80 11.02
C LEU A 11 3.98 -14.69 10.39
N CYS A 12 3.95 -15.98 10.72
CA CYS A 12 4.80 -16.99 10.07
C CYS A 12 4.05 -17.61 8.89
N ALA A 13 3.68 -16.76 7.93
CA ALA A 13 2.91 -17.11 6.74
C ALA A 13 3.48 -16.40 5.51
N ASP A 14 3.11 -16.85 4.32
CA ASP A 14 3.51 -16.23 3.04
C ASP A 14 2.67 -14.97 2.74
N TYR A 15 2.80 -13.98 3.62
CA TYR A 15 2.15 -12.68 3.53
C TYR A 15 3.21 -11.60 3.37
N SER A 16 3.33 -11.11 2.15
CA SER A 16 4.23 -10.03 1.77
C SER A 16 3.52 -8.69 1.73
N ASP A 17 4.30 -7.63 1.87
CA ASP A 17 3.83 -6.25 1.80
C ASP A 17 2.66 -5.92 2.76
N PRO A 18 2.71 -6.35 4.04
CA PRO A 18 1.62 -6.09 4.96
C PRO A 18 1.43 -4.58 5.17
N ASP A 19 0.20 -4.12 5.05
CA ASP A 19 -0.20 -2.76 5.45
C ASP A 19 -1.31 -2.84 6.48
N ILE A 20 -1.31 -1.91 7.44
CA ILE A 20 -2.17 -1.95 8.62
C ILE A 20 -2.91 -0.64 8.80
N VAL A 21 -4.17 -0.74 9.26
CA VAL A 21 -4.96 0.40 9.72
C VAL A 21 -5.63 0.09 11.05
N ARG A 22 -5.81 1.13 11.87
CA ARG A 22 -6.57 1.06 13.11
C ARG A 22 -7.94 1.69 12.93
N VAL A 23 -9.00 1.03 13.40
CA VAL A 23 -10.38 1.53 13.46
C VAL A 23 -10.90 1.33 14.88
N GLY A 24 -11.05 2.42 15.64
CA GLY A 24 -11.41 2.30 17.06
C GLY A 24 -10.35 1.52 17.84
N ASP A 25 -10.72 0.39 18.42
CA ASP A 25 -9.81 -0.52 19.15
C ASP A 25 -9.35 -1.72 18.31
N ASP A 26 -9.82 -1.81 17.07
CA ASP A 26 -9.50 -2.88 16.14
C ASP A 26 -8.37 -2.49 15.19
N PHE A 27 -7.56 -3.47 14.82
CA PHE A 27 -6.53 -3.36 13.80
C PHE A 27 -6.84 -4.33 12.66
N PHE A 28 -6.74 -3.82 11.44
CA PHE A 28 -6.91 -4.60 10.22
C PHE A 28 -5.63 -4.55 9.41
N MET A 29 -5.23 -5.70 8.87
CA MET A 29 -4.08 -5.85 7.99
C MET A 29 -4.51 -6.44 6.66
N VAL A 30 -3.91 -5.95 5.59
CA VAL A 30 -4.00 -6.54 4.25
C VAL A 30 -2.60 -6.93 3.77
N SER A 31 -2.50 -7.98 2.95
CA SER A 31 -1.26 -8.47 2.35
C SER A 31 -1.44 -8.65 0.84
N SER A 32 -0.36 -8.58 0.07
CA SER A 32 -0.39 -9.00 -1.33
C SER A 32 -0.70 -10.50 -1.43
N SER A 33 -1.30 -10.91 -2.56
CA SER A 33 -1.67 -12.30 -2.83
C SER A 33 -1.15 -12.82 -4.17
N PHE A 34 -0.58 -11.95 -5.02
CA PHE A 34 -0.10 -12.28 -6.36
C PHE A 34 -1.15 -13.05 -7.17
N ASN A 35 -0.88 -14.31 -7.48
CA ASN A 35 -1.74 -15.20 -8.24
C ASN A 35 -2.57 -16.14 -7.35
N HIS A 36 -2.64 -15.90 -6.04
CA HIS A 36 -3.48 -16.66 -5.12
C HIS A 36 -4.86 -16.02 -4.97
N VAL A 37 -5.88 -16.87 -5.00
CA VAL A 37 -7.27 -16.54 -4.74
C VAL A 37 -7.80 -17.50 -3.65
N PRO A 38 -8.69 -17.07 -2.73
CA PRO A 38 -9.21 -15.71 -2.59
C PRO A 38 -8.09 -14.69 -2.29
N ALA A 39 -8.18 -13.50 -2.88
CA ALA A 39 -7.11 -12.51 -2.94
C ALA A 39 -7.26 -11.41 -1.87
N LEU A 40 -6.14 -10.76 -1.53
CA LEU A 40 -6.07 -9.72 -0.50
C LEU A 40 -6.67 -10.19 0.85
N PRO A 41 -5.99 -11.11 1.56
CA PRO A 41 -6.46 -11.54 2.87
C PRO A 41 -6.58 -10.34 3.83
N ILE A 42 -7.67 -10.29 4.57
CA ILE A 42 -7.92 -9.32 5.63
C ILE A 42 -7.76 -10.03 6.97
N LEU A 43 -6.77 -9.59 7.74
CA LEU A 43 -6.51 -10.07 9.07
C LEU A 43 -6.97 -9.04 10.10
N HIS A 44 -7.45 -9.51 11.24
CA HIS A 44 -7.89 -8.71 12.37
C HIS A 44 -7.08 -9.02 13.63
N SER A 45 -6.84 -7.98 14.43
CA SER A 45 -6.23 -8.05 15.76
C SER A 45 -6.74 -6.94 16.65
N THR A 46 -6.71 -7.14 17.97
CA THR A 46 -6.95 -6.07 18.97
C THR A 46 -5.70 -5.73 19.77
N ASP A 47 -4.59 -6.44 19.56
CA ASP A 47 -3.36 -6.33 20.35
C ASP A 47 -2.07 -6.22 19.52
N LEU A 48 -2.18 -6.25 18.18
CA LEU A 48 -1.08 -6.25 17.20
C LEU A 48 -0.20 -7.51 17.21
N VAL A 49 -0.49 -8.48 18.08
CA VAL A 49 0.30 -9.70 18.27
C VAL A 49 -0.44 -10.90 17.71
N ASN A 50 -1.71 -11.06 18.09
CA ASN A 50 -2.55 -12.18 17.68
C ASN A 50 -3.41 -11.74 16.51
N TRP A 51 -3.25 -12.40 15.37
CA TRP A 51 -3.92 -12.08 14.12
C TRP A 51 -4.75 -13.25 13.62
N THR A 52 -5.98 -12.97 13.19
CA THR A 52 -6.88 -13.96 12.59
C THR A 52 -7.30 -13.48 11.21
N ILE A 53 -7.25 -14.35 10.20
CA ILE A 53 -7.85 -14.05 8.89
C ILE A 53 -9.36 -14.04 9.09
N ILE A 54 -9.99 -12.90 8.81
CA ILE A 54 -11.44 -12.75 8.94
C ILE A 54 -12.15 -12.74 7.59
N ASN A 55 -11.43 -12.37 6.52
CA ASN A 55 -12.02 -12.20 5.20
C ASN A 55 -10.96 -12.15 4.09
N HIS A 56 -11.39 -12.06 2.84
CA HIS A 56 -10.59 -11.70 1.67
C HIS A 56 -11.36 -10.63 0.88
N VAL A 57 -10.67 -9.67 0.25
CA VAL A 57 -11.36 -8.61 -0.50
C VAL A 57 -12.09 -9.17 -1.73
N MET A 58 -11.57 -10.24 -2.33
CA MET A 58 -12.20 -10.84 -3.51
C MET A 58 -11.95 -12.35 -3.57
N ASP A 59 -12.97 -13.10 -3.97
CA ASP A 59 -12.88 -14.56 -4.15
C ASP A 59 -12.09 -14.96 -5.40
N GLU A 60 -12.08 -14.08 -6.40
CA GLU A 60 -11.34 -14.22 -7.65
C GLU A 60 -10.87 -12.85 -8.14
N LEU A 61 -9.83 -12.82 -8.98
CA LEU A 61 -9.37 -11.60 -9.63
C LEU A 61 -10.12 -11.46 -10.97
N PRO A 62 -11.06 -10.50 -11.14
CA PRO A 62 -11.95 -10.43 -12.30
C PRO A 62 -11.27 -9.78 -13.51
N LEU A 63 -10.10 -10.30 -13.89
CA LEU A 63 -9.28 -9.84 -15.01
C LEU A 63 -8.99 -11.00 -15.97
N PRO A 64 -8.92 -10.77 -17.29
CA PRO A 64 -8.67 -11.82 -18.26
C PRO A 64 -7.38 -12.60 -18.01
N GLY A 65 -7.47 -13.94 -18.00
CA GLY A 65 -6.31 -14.83 -17.91
C GLY A 65 -5.82 -15.14 -16.50
N TYR A 66 -6.47 -14.62 -15.45
CA TYR A 66 -6.22 -14.96 -14.05
C TYR A 66 -7.05 -16.16 -13.56
N ASP A 67 -7.81 -16.80 -14.46
CA ASP A 67 -8.36 -18.15 -14.32
C ASP A 67 -7.29 -19.26 -14.41
N ARG A 68 -6.02 -18.87 -14.60
CA ARG A 68 -4.86 -19.74 -14.77
C ARG A 68 -3.67 -19.20 -13.98
N TYR A 69 -2.69 -20.06 -13.74
CA TYR A 69 -1.45 -19.67 -13.06
C TYR A 69 -0.68 -18.60 -13.86
N GLN A 70 -0.36 -17.48 -13.20
CA GLN A 70 0.33 -16.32 -13.77
C GLN A 70 1.48 -15.88 -12.84
N PRO A 71 2.68 -16.46 -12.95
CA PRO A 71 3.77 -16.22 -12.02
C PRO A 71 4.21 -14.75 -12.03
N GLY A 72 4.33 -14.14 -10.84
CA GLY A 72 4.80 -12.76 -10.68
C GLY A 72 3.83 -11.70 -11.21
N LYS A 73 2.56 -12.05 -11.40
CA LYS A 73 1.45 -11.15 -11.79
C LYS A 73 0.36 -11.16 -10.72
N GLY A 74 -0.77 -10.52 -11.02
CA GLY A 74 -1.91 -10.44 -10.13
C GLY A 74 -1.71 -9.34 -9.10
N VAL A 75 -2.21 -9.56 -7.89
CA VAL A 75 -2.30 -8.53 -6.85
C VAL A 75 -0.94 -8.30 -6.17
N TRP A 76 -0.33 -7.15 -6.45
CA TRP A 76 0.90 -6.68 -5.79
C TRP A 76 0.58 -5.81 -4.56
N ALA A 77 1.62 -5.30 -3.89
CA ALA A 77 1.57 -4.62 -2.60
C ALA A 77 0.35 -3.68 -2.43
N PRO A 78 -0.61 -4.05 -1.56
CA PRO A 78 -1.79 -3.25 -1.30
C PRO A 78 -1.53 -2.20 -0.22
N SER A 79 -2.44 -1.25 -0.09
CA SER A 79 -2.60 -0.40 1.08
C SER A 79 -4.02 -0.48 1.62
N ILE A 80 -4.18 -0.29 2.93
CA ILE A 80 -5.49 -0.27 3.61
C ILE A 80 -5.68 1.03 4.38
N ARG A 81 -6.83 1.69 4.21
CA ARG A 81 -7.13 2.97 4.85
C ARG A 81 -8.55 2.98 5.39
N TRP A 82 -8.76 3.67 6.50
CA TRP A 82 -10.07 3.94 7.06
C TRP A 82 -10.43 5.37 6.72
N HIS A 83 -11.53 5.56 6.00
CA HIS A 83 -12.02 6.87 5.62
C HIS A 83 -13.53 6.85 5.42
N ASP A 84 -14.22 7.85 5.96
CA ASP A 84 -15.66 8.06 5.81
C ASP A 84 -16.51 6.80 6.09
N GLY A 85 -16.26 6.17 7.24
CA GLY A 85 -17.03 4.99 7.65
C GLY A 85 -16.71 3.70 6.87
N LYS A 86 -15.66 3.72 6.03
CA LYS A 86 -15.30 2.59 5.17
C LYS A 86 -13.82 2.22 5.30
N LEU A 87 -13.56 0.92 5.21
CA LEU A 87 -12.24 0.41 4.89
C LEU A 87 -12.06 0.44 3.37
N TRP A 88 -10.95 1.00 2.93
CA TRP A 88 -10.53 1.10 1.54
C TRP A 88 -9.27 0.28 1.37
N VAL A 89 -9.26 -0.63 0.39
CA VAL A 89 -8.07 -1.36 -0.03
C VAL A 89 -7.71 -0.94 -1.43
N CYS A 90 -6.52 -0.39 -1.61
CA CYS A 90 -6.00 0.01 -2.92
C CYS A 90 -4.82 -0.89 -3.26
N PHE A 91 -4.81 -1.45 -4.46
CA PHE A 91 -3.81 -2.39 -4.92
C PHE A 91 -3.49 -2.16 -6.38
N SER A 92 -2.42 -2.77 -6.85
CA SER A 92 -2.07 -2.76 -8.27
C SER A 92 -1.93 -4.17 -8.80
N THR A 93 -2.23 -4.33 -10.07
CA THR A 93 -1.69 -5.42 -10.87
C THR A 93 -0.61 -4.83 -11.79
N PRO A 94 0.55 -5.48 -11.93
CA PRO A 94 1.70 -4.87 -12.60
C PRO A 94 1.48 -4.60 -14.10
N ASP A 95 0.52 -5.27 -14.73
CA ASP A 95 0.24 -5.16 -16.16
C ASP A 95 -1.01 -4.31 -16.45
N GLU A 96 -2.05 -4.41 -15.61
CA GLU A 96 -3.36 -3.78 -15.88
C GLU A 96 -3.56 -2.40 -15.22
N GLY A 97 -2.99 -2.12 -14.03
CA GLY A 97 -3.11 -0.80 -13.40
C GLY A 97 -3.41 -0.81 -11.90
N ILE A 98 -3.97 0.31 -11.43
CA ILE A 98 -4.31 0.57 -10.03
C ILE A 98 -5.81 0.40 -9.82
N PHE A 99 -6.17 -0.35 -8.77
CA PHE A 99 -7.53 -0.69 -8.42
C PHE A 99 -7.81 -0.34 -6.96
N ILE A 100 -9.08 -0.08 -6.65
CA ILE A 100 -9.54 0.17 -5.28
C ILE A 100 -10.85 -0.56 -5.00
N CYS A 101 -10.96 -1.11 -3.79
CA CYS A 101 -12.17 -1.71 -3.24
C CYS A 101 -12.50 -1.06 -1.91
N HIS A 102 -13.75 -1.16 -1.46
CA HIS A 102 -14.15 -0.72 -0.13
C HIS A 102 -15.19 -1.62 0.53
N THR A 103 -15.32 -1.49 1.85
CA THR A 103 -16.43 -2.07 2.61
C THR A 103 -16.76 -1.20 3.84
N GLU A 104 -18.02 -1.26 4.27
CA GLU A 104 -18.48 -0.71 5.55
C GLU A 104 -18.37 -1.74 6.68
N ASP A 105 -18.25 -3.03 6.35
CA ASP A 105 -18.11 -4.14 7.30
C ASP A 105 -16.95 -5.07 6.86
N PRO A 106 -15.79 -5.06 7.55
CA PRO A 106 -14.65 -5.91 7.18
C PRO A 106 -14.94 -7.42 7.21
N TRP A 107 -15.99 -7.86 7.91
CA TRP A 107 -16.43 -9.27 7.94
C TRP A 107 -17.44 -9.60 6.84
N GLY A 108 -17.98 -8.59 6.17
CA GLY A 108 -19.01 -8.72 5.15
C GLY A 108 -18.46 -8.72 3.72
N GLU A 109 -19.28 -8.24 2.79
CA GLU A 109 -18.90 -8.14 1.38
C GLU A 109 -18.04 -6.90 1.11
N TRP A 110 -17.15 -7.03 0.13
CA TRP A 110 -16.39 -5.92 -0.42
C TRP A 110 -16.98 -5.50 -1.77
N SER A 111 -16.81 -4.23 -2.13
CA SER A 111 -17.14 -3.75 -3.47
C SER A 111 -16.33 -4.51 -4.52
N ALA A 112 -16.88 -4.61 -5.74
CA ALA A 112 -16.08 -5.01 -6.90
C ALA A 112 -14.86 -4.06 -7.07
N PRO A 113 -13.73 -4.55 -7.61
CA PRO A 113 -12.56 -3.71 -7.84
C PRO A 113 -12.86 -2.65 -8.88
N HIS A 114 -12.69 -1.39 -8.48
CA HIS A 114 -12.79 -0.24 -9.37
C HIS A 114 -11.41 0.13 -9.90
N CYS A 115 -11.25 0.19 -11.23
CA CYS A 115 -9.98 0.60 -11.84
C CYS A 115 -9.84 2.12 -11.80
N LEU A 116 -8.93 2.63 -10.98
CA LEU A 116 -8.63 4.06 -10.88
C LEU A 116 -7.83 4.58 -12.07
N ARG A 117 -6.93 3.75 -12.59
CA ARG A 117 -6.08 4.07 -13.74
C ARG A 117 -5.50 2.80 -14.34
N GLU A 118 -5.75 2.59 -15.63
CA GLU A 118 -5.00 1.62 -16.42
C GLU A 118 -3.59 2.14 -16.66
N ALA A 119 -2.58 1.40 -16.19
CA ALA A 119 -1.19 1.77 -16.37
C ALA A 119 -0.26 0.58 -16.13
N ARG A 120 0.60 0.30 -17.12
CA ARG A 120 1.57 -0.79 -17.01
C ARG A 120 2.77 -0.38 -16.15
N GLY A 121 3.05 -1.18 -15.12
CA GLY A 121 4.18 -1.02 -14.22
C GLY A 121 4.01 0.09 -13.18
N TRP A 122 2.79 0.57 -12.94
CA TRP A 122 2.47 1.40 -11.78
C TRP A 122 2.12 0.47 -10.62
N ILE A 123 2.80 0.64 -9.49
CA ILE A 123 2.73 -0.32 -8.38
C ILE A 123 2.65 0.38 -7.03
N ASP A 124 2.31 -0.40 -6.02
CA ASP A 124 2.33 -0.02 -4.61
C ASP A 124 1.51 1.24 -4.30
N PRO A 125 0.25 1.31 -4.74
CA PRO A 125 -0.56 2.51 -4.56
C PRO A 125 -0.95 2.70 -3.08
N CYS A 126 -0.99 3.95 -2.66
CA CYS A 126 -1.49 4.37 -1.36
C CYS A 126 -2.40 5.59 -1.51
N PRO A 127 -3.72 5.43 -1.31
CA PRO A 127 -4.63 6.55 -1.22
C PRO A 127 -4.42 7.25 0.13
N PHE A 128 -4.72 8.54 0.16
CA PHE A 128 -4.64 9.37 1.34
C PHE A 128 -5.70 10.46 1.26
N TRP A 129 -6.61 10.44 2.23
CA TRP A 129 -7.59 11.50 2.43
C TRP A 129 -7.06 12.45 3.50
N ASP A 130 -6.95 13.72 3.13
CA ASP A 130 -6.42 14.79 3.96
C ASP A 130 -7.53 15.45 4.78
N ASP A 131 -7.19 15.96 5.95
CA ASP A 131 -8.11 16.64 6.86
C ASP A 131 -8.70 17.93 6.24
N ASN A 132 -8.08 18.45 5.18
CA ASN A 132 -8.55 19.61 4.43
C ASN A 132 -9.60 19.28 3.35
N GLY A 133 -10.02 18.02 3.23
CA GLY A 133 -11.01 17.55 2.25
C GLY A 133 -10.44 17.18 0.88
N GLN A 134 -9.13 17.32 0.68
CA GLN A 134 -8.46 16.83 -0.53
C GLN A 134 -8.15 15.34 -0.40
N ALA A 135 -8.16 14.63 -1.53
CA ALA A 135 -7.70 13.26 -1.60
C ALA A 135 -6.54 13.13 -2.59
N TRP A 136 -5.65 12.20 -2.28
CA TRP A 136 -4.39 12.01 -2.97
C TRP A 136 -4.13 10.52 -3.18
N LEU A 137 -3.36 10.18 -4.19
CA LEU A 137 -2.80 8.85 -4.37
C LEU A 137 -1.30 8.96 -4.66
N VAL A 138 -0.49 8.21 -3.92
CA VAL A 138 0.94 8.05 -4.18
C VAL A 138 1.19 6.63 -4.66
N HIS A 139 2.00 6.46 -5.70
CA HIS A 139 2.42 5.14 -6.16
C HIS A 139 3.91 5.16 -6.58
N ALA A 140 4.46 3.97 -6.78
CA ALA A 140 5.80 3.73 -7.29
C ALA A 140 5.76 3.08 -8.68
N PHE A 141 6.93 2.68 -9.18
CA PHE A 141 7.08 2.10 -10.52
C PHE A 141 7.88 0.79 -10.50
N ALA A 142 7.38 -0.21 -11.23
CA ALA A 142 8.07 -1.46 -11.47
C ALA A 142 8.96 -1.35 -12.72
N HIS A 143 10.28 -1.34 -12.53
CA HIS A 143 11.25 -1.30 -13.63
C HIS A 143 11.05 -2.44 -14.64
N SER A 144 10.65 -3.62 -14.16
CA SER A 144 10.39 -4.79 -14.99
C SER A 144 9.24 -4.62 -16.00
N ARG A 145 8.37 -3.62 -15.82
CA ARG A 145 7.20 -3.37 -16.68
C ARG A 145 7.25 -2.01 -17.36
N SER A 146 7.55 -0.95 -16.61
CA SER A 146 7.57 0.43 -17.11
C SER A 146 8.96 0.94 -17.50
N GLY A 147 10.03 0.25 -17.12
CA GLY A 147 11.40 0.74 -17.25
C GLY A 147 11.75 1.86 -16.26
N ILE A 148 10.83 2.24 -15.37
CA ILE A 148 11.01 3.28 -14.35
C ILE A 148 11.16 2.62 -12.97
N LYS A 149 12.05 3.16 -12.14
CA LYS A 149 12.16 2.87 -10.70
C LYS A 149 12.73 4.09 -9.97
N HIS A 150 12.80 4.01 -8.65
CA HIS A 150 13.34 5.03 -7.73
C HIS A 150 12.45 6.26 -7.53
N LYS A 151 11.29 6.33 -8.19
CA LYS A 151 10.44 7.52 -8.23
C LYS A 151 9.12 7.25 -7.56
N LEU A 152 8.60 8.28 -6.88
CA LEU A 152 7.24 8.31 -6.38
C LEU A 152 6.45 9.38 -7.14
N GLN A 153 5.27 9.02 -7.62
CA GLN A 153 4.34 9.92 -8.30
C GLN A 153 3.11 10.17 -7.42
N LEU A 154 2.67 11.42 -7.38
CA LEU A 154 1.48 11.88 -6.67
C LEU A 154 0.40 12.29 -7.67
N PHE A 155 -0.82 11.82 -7.44
CA PHE A 155 -2.04 12.29 -8.08
C PHE A 155 -2.94 12.96 -7.05
N ALA A 156 -3.63 14.03 -7.45
CA ALA A 156 -4.88 14.37 -6.81
C ALA A 156 -5.92 13.29 -7.17
N MET A 157 -6.82 12.99 -6.25
CA MET A 157 -7.85 11.97 -6.40
C MET A 157 -9.21 12.60 -6.08
N ALA A 158 -10.26 12.16 -6.75
CA ALA A 158 -11.61 12.51 -6.32
C ALA A 158 -11.84 12.00 -4.88
N PRO A 159 -12.49 12.77 -3.97
CA PRO A 159 -12.67 12.35 -2.58
C PRO A 159 -13.43 11.03 -2.40
N ASP A 160 -14.27 10.66 -3.36
CA ASP A 160 -14.99 9.38 -3.40
C ASP A 160 -14.17 8.22 -4.01
N ALA A 161 -12.91 8.48 -4.36
CA ALA A 161 -12.02 7.55 -5.06
C ALA A 161 -12.59 7.00 -6.38
N SER A 162 -13.36 7.81 -7.11
CA SER A 162 -13.87 7.45 -8.44
C SER A 162 -12.81 7.60 -9.54
N GLU A 163 -11.86 8.53 -9.40
CA GLU A 163 -10.83 8.76 -10.42
C GLU A 163 -9.57 9.46 -9.88
N LEU A 164 -8.46 9.30 -10.62
CA LEU A 164 -7.26 10.12 -10.47
C LEU A 164 -7.35 11.36 -11.36
N LEU A 165 -7.07 12.52 -10.78
CA LEU A 165 -7.22 13.82 -11.43
C LEU A 165 -5.89 14.28 -12.06
N GLY A 166 -5.95 14.70 -13.33
CA GLY A 166 -4.81 15.20 -14.09
C GLY A 166 -3.75 14.14 -14.39
N GLU A 167 -2.52 14.59 -14.66
CA GLU A 167 -1.39 13.75 -15.11
C GLU A 167 -0.47 13.28 -13.97
N GLY A 168 -0.73 13.75 -12.75
CA GLY A 168 0.13 13.52 -11.60
C GLY A 168 1.49 14.22 -11.70
N GLN A 169 2.29 14.13 -10.64
CA GLN A 169 3.62 14.73 -10.57
C GLN A 169 4.61 13.82 -9.84
N ILE A 170 5.84 13.73 -10.35
CA ILE A 170 6.92 13.07 -9.60
C ILE A 170 7.27 13.95 -8.40
N ILE A 171 6.99 13.45 -7.20
CA ILE A 171 7.24 14.18 -5.94
C ILE A 171 8.58 13.82 -5.31
N TYR A 172 9.18 12.70 -5.74
CA TYR A 172 10.51 12.29 -5.30
C TYR A 172 11.21 11.46 -6.37
N ASP A 173 12.50 11.73 -6.57
CA ASP A 173 13.38 10.97 -7.46
C ASP A 173 14.63 10.52 -6.69
N GLY A 174 14.63 9.23 -6.31
CA GLY A 174 15.69 8.59 -5.54
C GLY A 174 16.82 8.00 -6.38
N CYS A 175 16.94 8.37 -7.66
CA CYS A 175 17.92 7.76 -8.57
C CYS A 175 19.37 7.80 -8.03
N CYS A 176 19.72 8.86 -7.29
CA CYS A 176 21.09 9.06 -6.80
C CYS A 176 21.37 8.43 -5.43
N ASP A 177 20.35 8.22 -4.60
CA ASP A 177 20.53 7.94 -3.17
C ASP A 177 19.62 6.84 -2.61
N LEU A 178 18.53 6.52 -3.30
CA LEU A 178 17.51 5.56 -2.87
C LEU A 178 17.15 4.61 -4.02
N PRO A 179 18.08 3.70 -4.39
CA PRO A 179 17.77 2.69 -5.39
C PRO A 179 16.55 1.88 -4.96
N THR A 180 15.73 1.46 -5.90
CA THR A 180 14.43 0.78 -5.75
C THR A 180 13.54 1.38 -4.65
N LEU A 181 13.41 2.71 -4.60
CA LEU A 181 12.39 3.36 -3.76
C LEU A 181 10.99 3.00 -4.26
N GLU A 182 10.23 2.29 -3.43
CA GLU A 182 8.90 1.77 -3.73
C GLU A 182 8.04 1.68 -2.45
N GLY A 183 6.90 0.97 -2.48
CA GLY A 183 6.09 0.70 -1.30
C GLY A 183 5.57 1.92 -0.50
N PRO A 184 5.20 3.07 -1.13
CA PRO A 184 4.87 4.28 -0.38
C PRO A 184 3.63 4.07 0.49
N LYS A 185 3.72 4.39 1.79
CA LYS A 185 2.60 4.50 2.73
C LYS A 185 2.55 5.91 3.29
N VAL A 186 1.45 6.62 3.01
CA VAL A 186 1.27 8.02 3.38
C VAL A 186 0.61 8.14 4.75
N TYR A 187 1.10 9.07 5.57
CA TYR A 187 0.56 9.44 6.86
C TYR A 187 0.68 10.95 7.10
N GLN A 188 -0.18 11.50 7.96
CA GLN A 188 -0.08 12.86 8.46
C GLN A 188 0.04 12.85 9.98
N ARG A 189 0.95 13.67 10.52
CA ARG A 189 1.12 13.83 11.96
C ARG A 189 1.72 15.19 12.29
N ALA A 190 1.10 15.90 13.23
CA ALA A 190 1.60 17.18 13.76
C ALA A 190 1.97 18.22 12.67
N GLY A 191 1.10 18.36 11.66
CA GLY A 191 1.29 19.31 10.55
C GLY A 191 2.43 18.95 9.59
N TRP A 192 2.82 17.68 9.55
CA TRP A 192 3.74 17.10 8.59
C TRP A 192 3.09 15.92 7.88
N TYR A 193 3.42 15.76 6.61
CA TYR A 193 3.16 14.54 5.86
C TYR A 193 4.40 13.66 5.87
N TYR A 194 4.19 12.36 5.92
CA TYR A 194 5.21 11.34 5.93
C TYR A 194 4.89 10.30 4.86
N ILE A 195 5.90 9.90 4.09
CA ILE A 195 5.80 8.74 3.19
C ILE A 195 6.84 7.73 3.66
N PHE A 196 6.38 6.59 4.14
CA PHE A 196 7.22 5.43 4.40
C PHE A 196 7.37 4.70 3.08
N ALA A 197 8.59 4.61 2.56
CA ALA A 197 8.88 3.92 1.31
C ALA A 197 10.18 3.12 1.48
N PRO A 198 10.16 1.78 1.44
CA PRO A 198 11.38 1.00 1.42
C PRO A 198 12.23 1.32 0.18
N ALA A 199 13.54 1.14 0.32
CA ALA A 199 14.51 1.27 -0.77
C ALA A 199 15.54 0.14 -0.66
N GLY A 200 16.29 -0.12 -1.72
CA GLY A 200 17.30 -1.18 -1.83
C GLY A 200 16.78 -2.51 -2.39
N GLY A 201 15.47 -2.60 -2.65
CA GLY A 201 14.79 -3.81 -3.13
C GLY A 201 14.58 -4.86 -2.03
N VAL A 202 13.86 -5.92 -2.35
CA VAL A 202 13.36 -6.91 -1.37
C VAL A 202 14.47 -7.60 -0.56
N GLU A 203 15.58 -7.98 -1.19
CA GLU A 203 16.61 -8.82 -0.54
C GLU A 203 17.53 -8.03 0.42
N ASN A 204 17.90 -6.80 0.05
CA ASN A 204 18.91 -6.00 0.74
C ASN A 204 18.38 -4.65 1.24
N GLY A 205 17.06 -4.48 1.21
CA GLY A 205 16.42 -3.19 1.43
C GLY A 205 16.48 -2.68 2.86
N TRP A 206 16.17 -1.39 2.98
CA TRP A 206 15.99 -0.65 4.22
C TRP A 206 14.70 0.17 4.12
N GLN A 207 14.28 0.75 5.24
CA GLN A 207 13.14 1.66 5.24
C GLN A 207 13.60 3.09 5.02
N THR A 208 12.99 3.82 4.10
CA THR A 208 13.12 5.28 4.05
C THR A 208 11.83 5.93 4.52
N VAL A 209 11.96 7.07 5.20
CA VAL A 209 10.85 7.96 5.51
C VAL A 209 11.11 9.31 4.87
N LEU A 210 10.25 9.70 3.94
CA LEU A 210 10.19 11.05 3.40
C LEU A 210 9.28 11.90 4.29
N ARG A 211 9.57 13.18 4.45
CA ARG A 211 8.64 14.14 5.08
C ARG A 211 8.54 15.45 4.33
N ALA A 212 7.36 16.06 4.34
CA ALA A 212 7.08 17.37 3.74
C ALA A 212 6.02 18.15 4.53
N ARG A 213 5.93 19.46 4.27
CA ARG A 213 4.86 20.32 4.82
C ARG A 213 3.61 20.35 3.95
N GLN A 214 3.71 19.88 2.72
CA GLN A 214 2.63 19.81 1.73
C GLN A 214 2.79 18.47 0.99
N MET A 215 1.68 17.88 0.53
CA MET A 215 1.72 16.64 -0.24
C MET A 215 2.55 16.77 -1.53
N THR A 216 2.53 17.95 -2.15
CA THR A 216 3.33 18.29 -3.33
C THR A 216 4.83 18.45 -3.05
N GLY A 217 5.25 18.34 -1.78
CA GLY A 217 6.63 18.47 -1.36
C GLY A 217 7.04 19.90 -1.00
N PRO A 218 8.33 20.24 -1.09
CA PRO A 218 9.44 19.33 -1.37
C PRO A 218 9.60 18.28 -0.25
N TRP A 219 9.88 17.04 -0.64
CA TRP A 219 10.06 15.91 0.27
C TRP A 219 11.52 15.76 0.69
N LYS A 220 11.76 15.55 1.99
CA LYS A 220 13.09 15.32 2.56
C LYS A 220 13.22 13.88 3.06
N PRO A 221 14.22 13.11 2.60
CA PRO A 221 14.39 11.72 3.00
C PRO A 221 15.12 11.57 4.34
N LYS A 222 14.88 10.43 4.99
CA LYS A 222 15.70 9.88 6.07
C LYS A 222 15.67 8.36 5.99
N THR A 223 16.84 7.73 5.88
CA THR A 223 16.97 6.27 6.05
C THR A 223 16.72 5.90 7.52
N CYS A 224 15.85 4.92 7.72
CA CYS A 224 15.48 4.34 8.99
C CYS A 224 15.74 2.82 8.93
N PHE A 225 16.10 2.19 10.05
CA PHE A 225 16.22 0.74 10.13
C PHE A 225 17.15 0.09 9.09
N SER A 226 18.29 0.73 8.80
CA SER A 226 19.40 0.05 8.13
C SER A 226 20.10 -0.91 9.11
N ARG A 227 20.83 -1.92 8.60
CA ARG A 227 21.67 -2.81 9.43
C ARG A 227 22.67 -2.05 10.33
N GLU A 228 22.94 -0.79 10.01
CA GLU A 228 23.85 0.10 10.74
C GLU A 228 23.13 1.12 11.64
N THR A 229 21.79 1.11 11.72
CA THR A 229 21.05 2.01 12.61
C THR A 229 21.26 1.54 14.05
N PRO A 230 21.89 2.34 14.94
CA PRO A 230 22.03 1.97 16.34
C PRO A 230 20.65 1.74 16.96
N ARG A 231 20.51 0.67 17.75
CA ARG A 231 19.30 0.40 18.53
C ARG A 231 19.09 1.47 19.59
#